data_AF-L9V208-F1
#
_entry.id   AF-L9V208-F1
#
_cell.length_a   1.000
_cell.length_b   1.000
_cell.length_c   1.000
_cell.angle_alpha   90.00
_cell.angle_beta   90.00
_cell.angle_gamma   90.00
#
_symmetry.space_group_name_H-M   'P 1'
#
loop_
_entity.id
_entity.type
_entity.pdbx_description
1 polymer ?
#
loop_
_entity_poly.entity_id
_entity_poly.type
_entity_poly.pdbx_seq_one_letter_code
_entity_poly.pdbx_strand_id
1 'polypeptide(L)' 'MVAAVDEIDGEVQFIIADIARDDAWLSATPSSAAELEQWR' A
#
# COMPACT_ATOMS: atom_id res chain seq x y z
N MET A 1 -2.74 -11.78 -5.13
CA MET A 1 -2.67 -10.35 -4.75
C MET A 1 -3.43 -10.11 -3.46
N VAL A 2 -2.80 -9.42 -2.52
CA VAL A 2 -3.34 -9.00 -1.23
C VAL A 2 -3.06 -7.51 -1.02
N ALA A 3 -3.86 -6.87 -0.18
CA ALA A 3 -3.65 -5.50 0.26
C ALA A 3 -3.75 -5.42 1.78
N ALA A 4 -2.88 -4.63 2.39
CA ALA A 4 -2.82 -4.44 3.83
C ALA A 4 -2.42 -2.99 4.17
N VAL A 5 -2.73 -2.61 5.41
CA VAL A 5 -2.21 -1.39 6.03
C VAL A 5 -1.29 -1.85 7.15
N ASP A 6 -0.08 -1.30 7.20
CA ASP A 6 0.92 -1.62 8.22
C ASP A 6 1.66 -0.35 8.66
N GLU A 7 2.46 -0.44 9.72
CA GLU A 7 3.33 0.64 10.20
C GLU A 7 4.80 0.29 9.96
N ILE A 8 5.51 1.13 9.20
CA ILE A 8 6.93 0.97 8.89
C ILE A 8 7.65 2.26 9.25
N ASP A 9 8.70 2.16 10.06
CA ASP A 9 9.47 3.32 10.56
C ASP A 9 8.62 4.40 11.25
N GLY A 10 7.51 4.00 11.90
CA GLY A 10 6.59 4.90 12.61
C GLY A 10 5.58 5.61 11.70
N GLU A 11 5.57 5.30 10.40
CA GLU A 11 4.64 5.83 9.43
C GLU A 11 3.69 4.73 8.93
N VAL A 12 2.41 5.07 8.78
CA VAL A 12 1.43 4.17 8.16
C VAL A 12 1.77 3.98 6.69
N GLN A 13 1.69 2.75 6.20
CA GLN A 13 1.97 2.36 4.83
C GLN A 13 0.82 1.54 4.25
N PHE A 14 0.48 1.81 2.99
CA PHE A 14 -0.37 0.95 2.19
C PHE A 14 0.50 -0.02 1.40
N ILE A 15 0.24 -1.32 1.54
CA ILE A 15 1.04 -2.37 0.92
C ILE A 15 0.15 -3.20 -0.01
N ILE A 16 0.63 -3.42 -1.23
CA ILE A 16 0.03 -4.35 -2.18
C ILE A 16 1.08 -5.39 -2.56
N ALA A 17 0.78 -6.66 -2.36
CA ALA A 17 1.71 -7.75 -2.65
C ALA A 17 1.06 -8.83 -3.50
N ASP A 18 1.81 -9.38 -4.45
CA ASP A 18 1.44 -10.62 -5.11
C ASP A 18 2.05 -11.82 -4.38
N ILE A 19 1.29 -12.43 -3.47
CA ILE A 19 1.74 -13.57 -2.65
C ILE A 19 2.20 -14.80 -3.44
N ALA A 20 1.91 -14.88 -4.75
CA ALA A 20 2.37 -15.97 -5.60
C ALA A 20 3.78 -15.74 -6.18
N ARG A 21 4.36 -14.55 -6.00
CA ARG A 21 5.65 -14.15 -6.54
C ARG A 21 6.47 -13.46 -5.46
N ASP A 22 7.64 -14.02 -5.16
CA ASP A 22 8.59 -13.35 -4.27
C ASP A 22 9.02 -12.00 -4.87
N ASP A 23 9.31 -11.05 -3.97
CA ASP A 23 9.74 -9.68 -4.26
C ASP A 23 8.80 -8.84 -5.13
N ALA A 24 7.56 -9.29 -5.38
CA ALA A 24 6.55 -8.56 -6.13
C ALA A 24 5.59 -7.80 -5.21
N TRP A 25 6.02 -6.64 -4.71
CA TRP A 25 5.23 -5.78 -3.84
C TRP A 25 5.42 -4.29 -4.13
N LEU A 26 4.44 -3.50 -3.70
CA LEU A 26 4.42 -2.04 -3.76
C LEU A 26 4.05 -1.50 -2.38
N SER A 27 4.63 -0.37 -2.01
CA SER A 27 4.28 0.37 -0.80
C SER A 27 4.17 1.86 -1.10
N ALA A 28 3.21 2.51 -0.47
CA ALA A 28 2.95 3.94 -0.60
C ALA A 28 2.49 4.52 0.73
N THR A 29 2.95 5.74 1.04
CA THR A 29 2.45 6.49 2.20
C THR A 29 1.03 7.01 1.91
N PRO A 30 0.17 7.16 2.94
CA PRO A 30 -1.15 7.76 2.78
C PRO A 30 -1.12 9.14 2.12
N SER A 31 -0.08 9.94 2.42
CA SER A 31 0.12 11.26 1.83
C SER A 31 0.38 11.25 0.32
N SER A 32 0.81 10.11 -0.23
CA SER A 32 1.04 9.92 -1.67
C SER A 32 -0.18 9.34 -2.41
N ALA A 33 -1.21 8.92 -1.68
CA ALA A 33 -2.44 8.38 -2.24
C ALA A 33 -3.52 9.47 -2.33
N ALA A 34 -4.30 9.44 -3.40
CA ALA A 34 -5.50 10.27 -3.49
C ALA A 34 -6.66 9.60 -2.73
N GLU A 35 -7.48 10.39 -2.04
CA GLU A 35 -8.69 9.88 -1.38
C GLU A 35 -9.68 9.32 -2.40
N LEU A 36 -10.46 8.31 -2.02
CA LEU A 36 -11.33 7.57 -2.93
C LEU A 36 -12.32 8.48 -3.67
N GLU A 37 -12.83 9.50 -2.99
CA GLU A 37 -13.75 10.50 -3.53
C GLU A 37 -13.15 11.33 -4.67
N GLN A 38 -11.83 11.44 -4.72
CA GLN A 38 -11.08 12.17 -5.76
C GLN A 38 -10.91 11.35 -7.04
N TRP A 39 -11.16 10.03 -6.98
CA TRP A 39 -11.01 9.11 -8.13
C TRP A 39 -12.26 9.02 -9.01
N ARG A 40 -13.32 9.76 -8.69
CA ARG A 40 -14.59 9.71 -9.41
C ARG A 40 -14.53 10.36 -10.80
#